data_AF-A0A3D9SLQ7-F1
#
_entry.id   AF-A0A3D9SLQ7-F1
#
_cell.length_a   1.000
_cell.length_b   1.000
_cell.length_c   1.000
_cell.angle_alpha   90.00
_cell.angle_beta   90.00
_cell.angle_gamma   90.00
#
_symmetry.space_group_name_H-M   'P 1'
#
loop_
_entity.id
_entity.type
_entity.pdbx_description
1 polymer ?
#
loop_
_entity_poly.entity_id
_entity_poly.type
_entity_poly.pdbx_seq_one_letter_code
_entity_poly.pdbx_strand_id
1 'polypeptide(L)'
;MNASPQADACQAHTLGNPESVCGAAAVTDRQCLAHLTPQARAEYLAALSPGADVHAPGVTFTRELLVELLTALKDDHGRTQIGAANFDGAIFVEDADFSHANFAGEVWFTQVTFTASANFGGATFAEDTHFSNTTFQRTTDYAGAAFAGEANFDNTTFHGVSFWKATFDGVASFSHAAFAEKDAIFTGTIFAEKAWFGGSRFARNGNFIQARFARRITFLQAFFEMHANFHQAHFEGPATFTQTTVYQTAIFKESTIDHELQVEALAKGIDAKSLRGEGRLSLRLRAAEVDLTDSVLAGPIAVHGLQDKIYATNESDFPERKGGPLPSVRVLSLQRVDAASVTLTDVDLRNCQFAGLHRTDQIVMDGQCLFTDGPRGRRRVLIEEHHWRARHPRRRRRNQNVVGGWTEAPRNVKQIGPARLEAQYRQLRKALEDSKNEPGAADFYYGEMEMRRAAAHGTERMLLWLYWLVSGYGLRAFRALATLVVVVAALALAMQHAGFPGPHPSYLDALLYAFRSAFAIDIKTSTVPEAVTRWGQVIRIALRIAGPLFIGLAALAIRNRVKR
;
A
#
# COMPACT_ATOMS: atom_id res chain seq x y z
N MET A 1 28.62 -42.25 -32.62
CA MET A 1 28.38 -43.70 -32.53
C MET A 1 29.15 -44.23 -31.33
N ASN A 2 28.44 -44.51 -30.25
CA ASN A 2 28.55 -45.71 -29.39
C ASN A 2 27.65 -45.48 -28.18
N ALA A 3 26.35 -45.67 -28.44
CA ALA A 3 25.38 -45.99 -27.42
C ALA A 3 25.61 -47.45 -27.02
N SER A 4 25.72 -47.73 -25.72
CA SER A 4 25.64 -49.06 -25.11
C SER A 4 25.41 -48.88 -23.61
N PRO A 5 24.51 -49.63 -22.96
CA PRO A 5 23.20 -50.08 -23.42
C PRO A 5 22.08 -49.78 -22.39
N GLN A 6 20.84 -49.86 -22.85
CA GLN A 6 19.57 -49.88 -22.11
C GLN A 6 19.46 -51.10 -21.16
N ALA A 7 20.39 -51.28 -20.22
CA ALA A 7 20.42 -52.44 -19.31
C ALA A 7 19.48 -52.29 -18.10
N ASP A 8 19.35 -51.08 -17.55
CA ASP A 8 18.60 -50.84 -16.30
C ASP A 8 17.20 -50.25 -16.52
N ALA A 9 16.73 -50.20 -17.77
CA ALA A 9 15.42 -49.67 -18.13
C ALA A 9 14.41 -50.79 -18.43
N CYS A 10 13.16 -50.55 -18.07
CA CYS A 10 12.06 -51.46 -18.28
C CYS A 10 11.74 -51.57 -19.77
N GLN A 11 11.78 -52.81 -20.28
CA GLN A 11 11.52 -53.12 -21.69
C GLN A 11 10.08 -53.57 -21.96
N ALA A 12 9.22 -53.61 -20.94
CA ALA A 12 7.80 -53.89 -21.12
C ALA A 12 7.10 -52.74 -21.86
N HIS A 13 5.95 -53.04 -22.46
CA HIS A 13 5.12 -52.02 -23.09
C HIS A 13 4.45 -51.12 -22.06
N THR A 14 4.31 -49.84 -22.38
CA THR A 14 3.60 -48.88 -21.51
C THR A 14 2.16 -49.35 -21.25
N LEU A 15 1.72 -49.26 -20.00
CA LEU A 15 0.33 -49.56 -19.61
C LEU A 15 -0.64 -48.75 -20.48
N GLY A 16 -1.47 -49.45 -21.27
CA GLY A 16 -2.45 -48.83 -22.17
C GLY A 16 -1.94 -48.40 -23.54
N ASN A 17 -0.65 -48.56 -23.85
CA ASN A 17 -0.09 -48.29 -25.19
C ASN A 17 0.97 -49.33 -25.62
N PRO A 18 0.59 -50.34 -26.43
CA PRO A 18 1.50 -51.40 -26.88
C PRO A 18 2.56 -50.94 -27.90
N GLU A 19 2.45 -49.74 -28.48
CA GLU A 19 3.43 -49.23 -29.45
C GLU A 19 4.62 -48.52 -28.78
N SER A 20 4.56 -48.30 -27.45
CA SER A 20 5.59 -47.60 -26.68
C SER A 20 6.21 -48.50 -25.62
N VAL A 21 7.53 -48.38 -25.43
CA VAL A 21 8.28 -49.07 -24.36
C VAL A 21 8.26 -48.20 -23.11
N CYS A 22 8.06 -48.82 -21.94
CA CYS A 22 7.90 -48.14 -20.66
C CYS A 22 9.12 -47.29 -20.28
N GLY A 23 10.33 -47.84 -20.34
CA GLY A 23 11.57 -47.10 -20.07
C GLY A 23 11.82 -46.71 -18.60
N ALA A 24 10.89 -46.98 -17.68
CA ALA A 24 11.06 -46.79 -16.24
C ALA A 24 12.24 -47.61 -15.67
N ALA A 25 12.83 -47.23 -14.54
CA ALA A 25 13.90 -48.05 -13.95
C ALA A 25 13.42 -49.45 -13.61
N ALA A 26 14.21 -50.44 -14.01
CA ALA A 26 13.96 -51.84 -13.71
C ALA A 26 14.40 -52.15 -12.28
N VAL A 27 13.56 -52.89 -11.55
CA VAL A 27 13.90 -53.40 -10.21
C VAL A 27 14.40 -54.85 -10.26
N THR A 28 14.01 -55.60 -11.30
CA THR A 28 14.49 -56.96 -11.62
C THR A 28 14.43 -57.17 -13.13
N ASP A 29 15.27 -58.03 -13.73
CA ASP A 29 15.16 -58.57 -15.11
C ASP A 29 14.46 -57.66 -16.16
N ARG A 30 14.87 -56.38 -16.26
CA ARG A 30 14.31 -55.39 -17.20
C ARG A 30 12.80 -55.13 -17.06
N GLN A 31 12.24 -55.36 -15.87
CA GLN A 31 10.89 -54.99 -15.47
C GLN A 31 10.93 -53.99 -14.32
N CYS A 32 10.15 -52.91 -14.45
CA CYS A 32 9.93 -51.98 -13.36
C CYS A 32 8.86 -52.51 -12.40
N LEU A 33 8.71 -51.87 -11.25
CA LEU A 33 7.78 -52.25 -10.19
C LEU A 33 6.32 -52.43 -10.69
N ALA A 34 5.88 -51.63 -11.67
CA ALA A 34 4.55 -51.72 -12.26
C ALA A 34 4.36 -52.91 -13.24
N HIS A 35 5.45 -53.44 -13.81
CA HIS A 35 5.43 -54.54 -14.78
C HIS A 35 5.82 -55.90 -14.20
N LEU A 36 6.13 -55.95 -12.90
CA LEU A 36 6.34 -57.23 -12.22
C LEU A 36 5.06 -58.06 -12.22
N THR A 37 5.24 -59.38 -12.32
CA THR A 37 4.14 -60.32 -12.06
C THR A 37 3.69 -60.17 -10.59
N PRO A 38 2.42 -60.49 -10.25
CA PRO A 38 1.95 -60.39 -8.86
C PRO A 38 2.82 -61.14 -7.85
N GLN A 39 3.37 -62.30 -8.24
CA GLN A 39 4.27 -63.07 -7.38
C GLN A 39 5.62 -62.39 -7.20
N ALA A 40 6.29 -61.97 -8.29
CA ALA A 40 7.57 -61.27 -8.20
C ALA A 40 7.46 -59.94 -7.45
N ARG A 41 6.32 -59.25 -7.60
CA ARG A 41 6.00 -58.04 -6.85
C ARG A 41 5.87 -58.31 -5.37
N ALA A 42 5.13 -59.35 -4.97
CA ALA A 42 5.01 -59.73 -3.57
C ALA A 42 6.36 -60.11 -2.94
N GLU A 43 7.21 -60.83 -3.68
CA GLU A 43 8.57 -61.18 -3.25
C GLU A 43 9.46 -59.93 -3.08
N TYR A 44 9.43 -59.01 -4.04
CA TYR A 44 10.14 -57.72 -3.94
C TYR A 44 9.68 -56.91 -2.73
N LEU A 45 8.37 -56.75 -2.55
CA LEU A 45 7.81 -55.97 -1.45
C LEU A 45 8.08 -56.61 -0.08
N ALA A 46 8.07 -57.94 0.03
CA ALA A 46 8.39 -58.64 1.27
C ALA A 46 9.87 -58.52 1.69
N ALA A 47 10.76 -58.17 0.76
CA ALA A 47 12.16 -57.91 1.05
C ALA A 47 12.42 -56.49 1.59
N LEU A 48 11.45 -55.58 1.47
CA LEU A 48 11.55 -54.23 2.02
C LEU A 48 11.38 -54.26 3.54
N SER A 49 12.10 -53.37 4.22
CA SER A 49 11.96 -53.12 5.65
C SER A 49 11.62 -51.65 5.87
N PRO A 50 11.02 -51.28 7.02
CA PRO A 50 10.75 -49.89 7.34
C PRO A 50 12.04 -49.06 7.28
N GLY A 51 12.01 -47.96 6.53
CA GLY A 51 13.18 -47.10 6.28
C GLY A 51 14.05 -47.55 5.10
N ALA A 52 13.66 -48.57 4.34
CA ALA A 52 14.35 -48.93 3.10
C ALA A 52 14.22 -47.83 2.04
N ASP A 53 15.25 -47.74 1.18
CA ASP A 53 15.27 -46.83 0.05
C ASP A 53 14.29 -47.30 -1.03
N VAL A 54 13.65 -46.35 -1.69
CA VAL A 54 12.73 -46.59 -2.81
C VAL A 54 13.32 -46.03 -4.08
N HIS A 55 13.57 -46.89 -5.07
CA HIS A 55 14.01 -46.48 -6.39
C HIS A 55 12.97 -46.87 -7.44
N ALA A 56 12.16 -45.91 -7.88
CA ALA A 56 11.08 -46.11 -8.83
C ALA A 56 10.91 -44.97 -9.87
N PRO A 57 12.00 -44.44 -10.49
CA PRO A 57 11.86 -43.41 -11.49
C PRO A 57 11.14 -43.92 -12.76
N GLY A 58 10.28 -43.09 -13.32
CA GLY A 58 9.48 -43.35 -14.52
C GLY A 58 8.34 -44.34 -14.32
N VAL A 59 8.13 -44.87 -13.12
CA VAL A 59 7.12 -45.90 -12.85
C VAL A 59 5.72 -45.28 -12.84
N THR A 60 4.77 -45.95 -13.51
CA THR A 60 3.35 -45.61 -13.41
C THR A 60 2.72 -46.35 -12.21
N PHE A 61 2.27 -45.60 -11.21
CA PHE A 61 1.65 -46.11 -10.00
C PHE A 61 0.12 -46.06 -10.08
N THR A 62 -0.51 -47.23 -9.94
CA THR A 62 -1.92 -47.32 -9.54
C THR A 62 -2.05 -47.13 -8.03
N ARG A 63 -3.28 -46.88 -7.55
CA ARG A 63 -3.54 -46.78 -6.11
C ARG A 63 -3.14 -48.05 -5.38
N GLU A 64 -3.45 -49.22 -5.92
CA GLU A 64 -3.12 -50.52 -5.33
C GLU A 64 -1.61 -50.69 -5.20
N LEU A 65 -0.86 -50.38 -6.26
CA LEU A 65 0.60 -50.52 -6.25
C LEU A 65 1.24 -49.61 -5.21
N LEU A 66 0.78 -48.37 -5.09
CA LEU A 66 1.27 -47.45 -4.08
C LEU A 66 0.94 -47.94 -2.67
N VAL A 67 -0.30 -48.39 -2.42
CA VAL A 67 -0.71 -48.90 -1.11
C VAL A 67 0.10 -50.14 -0.73
N GLU A 68 0.35 -51.05 -1.67
CA GLU A 68 1.20 -52.23 -1.44
C GLU A 68 2.63 -51.82 -1.05
N LEU A 69 3.24 -50.88 -1.80
CA LEU A 69 4.58 -50.35 -1.51
C LEU A 69 4.65 -49.69 -0.13
N LEU A 70 3.75 -48.76 0.17
CA LEU A 70 3.76 -48.03 1.43
C LEU A 70 3.42 -48.92 2.63
N THR A 71 2.66 -50.00 2.43
CA THR A 71 2.36 -50.99 3.47
C THR A 71 3.58 -51.82 3.83
N ALA A 72 4.40 -52.20 2.84
CA ALA A 72 5.66 -52.91 3.07
C ALA A 72 6.69 -52.08 3.87
N LEU A 73 6.54 -50.76 3.87
CA LEU A 73 7.42 -49.80 4.55
C LEU A 73 6.90 -49.35 5.92
N LYS A 74 5.82 -49.96 6.44
CA LYS A 74 5.27 -49.59 7.76
C LYS A 74 6.05 -50.24 8.90
N ASP A 75 6.40 -49.44 9.91
CA ASP A 75 6.95 -49.94 11.16
C ASP A 75 5.90 -50.64 12.04
N ASP A 76 6.34 -51.21 13.17
CA ASP A 76 5.47 -51.92 14.12
C ASP A 76 4.36 -51.03 14.73
N HIS A 77 4.49 -49.71 14.62
CA HIS A 77 3.49 -48.73 15.09
C HIS A 77 2.55 -48.28 13.96
N GLY A 78 2.67 -48.86 12.77
CA GLY A 78 1.86 -48.56 11.59
C GLY A 78 2.27 -47.28 10.86
N ARG A 79 3.43 -46.69 11.18
CA ARG A 79 3.94 -45.47 10.54
C ARG A 79 4.75 -45.85 9.31
N THR A 80 4.45 -45.24 8.17
CA THR A 80 5.23 -45.45 6.94
C THR A 80 6.60 -44.78 7.08
N GLN A 81 7.68 -45.58 7.04
CA GLN A 81 9.07 -45.13 7.13
C GLN A 81 9.77 -45.41 5.80
N ILE A 82 10.26 -44.37 5.15
CA ILE A 82 10.92 -44.46 3.84
C ILE A 82 12.33 -43.90 4.00
N GLY A 83 13.33 -44.58 3.43
CA GLY A 83 14.70 -44.07 3.35
C GLY A 83 14.82 -42.94 2.33
N ALA A 84 15.87 -42.97 1.51
CA ALA A 84 15.92 -42.15 0.31
C ALA A 84 14.87 -42.64 -0.70
N ALA A 85 14.19 -41.72 -1.37
CA ALA A 85 13.11 -42.06 -2.29
C ALA A 85 13.25 -41.34 -3.63
N ASN A 86 13.34 -42.08 -4.72
CA ASN A 86 13.38 -41.55 -6.07
C ASN A 86 12.16 -42.01 -6.87
N PHE A 87 11.30 -41.05 -7.19
CA PHE A 87 10.12 -41.19 -8.03
C PHE A 87 10.22 -40.31 -9.29
N ASP A 88 11.40 -39.87 -9.71
CA ASP A 88 11.55 -38.94 -10.83
C ASP A 88 10.83 -39.44 -12.09
N GLY A 89 10.03 -38.58 -12.72
CA GLY A 89 9.26 -38.92 -13.92
C GLY A 89 8.13 -39.93 -13.70
N ALA A 90 7.84 -40.35 -12.45
CA ALA A 90 6.73 -41.24 -12.15
C ALA A 90 5.36 -40.61 -12.48
N ILE A 91 4.37 -41.47 -12.71
CA ILE A 91 2.99 -41.05 -12.97
C ILE A 91 2.06 -41.75 -11.97
N PHE A 92 1.38 -40.99 -11.11
CA PHE A 92 0.35 -41.50 -10.23
C PHE A 92 -1.01 -41.32 -10.91
N VAL A 93 -1.60 -42.42 -11.39
CA VAL A 93 -2.82 -42.38 -12.22
C VAL A 93 -4.12 -42.23 -11.40
N GLU A 94 -4.03 -42.48 -10.10
CA GLU A 94 -5.12 -42.41 -9.13
C GLU A 94 -4.65 -41.66 -7.87
N ASP A 95 -5.51 -41.58 -6.85
CA ASP A 95 -5.20 -40.85 -5.61
C ASP A 95 -3.94 -41.44 -4.94
N ALA A 96 -2.97 -40.56 -4.68
CA ALA A 96 -1.70 -40.91 -4.06
C ALA A 96 -1.67 -40.42 -2.61
N ASP A 97 -1.60 -41.35 -1.65
CA ASP A 97 -1.63 -41.03 -0.23
C ASP A 97 -0.30 -41.35 0.45
N PHE A 98 0.46 -40.29 0.73
CA PHE A 98 1.69 -40.27 1.52
C PHE A 98 1.47 -39.56 2.87
N SER A 99 0.22 -39.44 3.34
CA SER A 99 -0.06 -38.76 4.61
C SER A 99 0.66 -39.44 5.77
N HIS A 100 1.21 -38.63 6.65
CA HIS A 100 2.01 -39.07 7.81
C HIS A 100 3.21 -39.97 7.48
N ALA A 101 3.64 -40.05 6.21
CA ALA A 101 4.86 -40.74 5.83
C ALA A 101 6.08 -39.97 6.36
N ASN A 102 7.07 -40.71 6.86
CA ASN A 102 8.36 -40.16 7.26
C ASN A 102 9.41 -40.56 6.20
N PHE A 103 9.93 -39.58 5.49
CA PHE A 103 11.04 -39.74 4.56
C PHE A 103 12.33 -39.33 5.27
N ALA A 104 13.16 -40.33 5.58
CA ALA A 104 14.39 -40.16 6.36
C ALA A 104 15.60 -39.76 5.49
N GLY A 105 15.54 -39.96 4.17
CA GLY A 105 16.57 -39.54 3.23
C GLY A 105 16.06 -38.55 2.19
N GLU A 106 16.90 -38.23 1.20
CA GLU A 106 16.56 -37.33 0.10
C GLU A 106 15.38 -37.86 -0.72
N VAL A 107 14.51 -36.95 -1.17
CA VAL A 107 13.30 -37.30 -1.91
C VAL A 107 13.22 -36.59 -3.25
N TRP A 108 13.08 -37.37 -4.32
CA TRP A 108 13.07 -36.90 -5.70
C TRP A 108 11.71 -37.19 -6.35
N PHE A 109 10.91 -36.14 -6.56
CA PHE A 109 9.65 -36.14 -7.31
C PHE A 109 9.75 -35.25 -8.56
N THR A 110 10.95 -35.10 -9.14
CA THR A 110 11.17 -34.22 -10.28
C THR A 110 10.43 -34.75 -11.51
N GLN A 111 9.76 -33.86 -12.25
CA GLN A 111 8.98 -34.22 -13.45
C GLN A 111 7.87 -35.26 -13.21
N VAL A 112 7.39 -35.42 -11.97
CA VAL A 112 6.29 -36.34 -11.65
C VAL A 112 4.94 -35.77 -12.09
N THR A 113 4.02 -36.64 -12.48
CA THR A 113 2.61 -36.27 -12.74
C THR A 113 1.66 -37.00 -11.79
N PHE A 114 0.91 -36.24 -11.00
CA PHE A 114 -0.24 -36.74 -10.23
C PHE A 114 -1.52 -36.38 -10.99
N THR A 115 -2.20 -37.37 -11.58
CA THR A 115 -3.43 -37.14 -12.36
C THR A 115 -4.67 -36.97 -11.49
N ALA A 116 -4.64 -37.55 -10.29
CA ALA A 116 -5.66 -37.42 -9.26
C ALA A 116 -5.13 -36.66 -8.04
N SER A 117 -5.79 -36.77 -6.89
CA SER A 117 -5.40 -36.01 -5.68
C SER A 117 -4.13 -36.61 -5.07
N ALA A 118 -3.27 -35.76 -4.51
CA ALA A 118 -2.08 -36.20 -3.80
C ALA A 118 -2.11 -35.69 -2.36
N ASN A 119 -1.92 -36.57 -1.38
CA ASN A 119 -1.97 -36.24 0.03
C ASN A 119 -0.61 -36.48 0.68
N PHE A 120 0.01 -35.42 1.17
CA PHE A 120 1.23 -35.38 1.97
C PHE A 120 0.95 -34.76 3.35
N GLY A 121 -0.31 -34.71 3.77
CA GLY A 121 -0.72 -34.13 5.05
C GLY A 121 0.00 -34.79 6.22
N GLY A 122 0.66 -33.98 7.04
CA GLY A 122 1.47 -34.44 8.17
C GLY A 122 2.70 -35.27 7.81
N ALA A 123 3.10 -35.33 6.53
CA ALA A 123 4.33 -35.99 6.12
C ALA A 123 5.56 -35.23 6.63
N THR A 124 6.64 -35.96 6.89
CA THR A 124 7.92 -35.38 7.34
C THR A 124 9.00 -35.72 6.33
N PHE A 125 9.75 -34.71 5.90
CA PHE A 125 10.90 -34.84 5.01
C PHE A 125 12.14 -34.41 5.77
N ALA A 126 12.99 -35.37 6.15
CA ALA A 126 14.14 -35.13 7.02
C ALA A 126 15.32 -34.47 6.29
N GLU A 127 15.43 -34.69 4.98
CA GLU A 127 16.48 -34.16 4.10
C GLU A 127 15.85 -33.39 2.92
N ASP A 128 16.66 -33.01 1.94
CA ASP A 128 16.23 -32.24 0.77
C ASP A 128 15.15 -32.97 -0.05
N THR A 129 14.17 -32.20 -0.54
CA THR A 129 13.00 -32.70 -1.28
C THR A 129 12.77 -31.90 -2.55
N HIS A 130 12.73 -32.59 -3.69
CA HIS A 130 12.64 -31.99 -5.02
C HIS A 130 11.32 -32.34 -5.73
N PHE A 131 10.40 -31.38 -5.81
CA PHE A 131 9.17 -31.41 -6.63
C PHE A 131 9.29 -30.56 -7.90
N SER A 132 10.50 -30.35 -8.39
CA SER A 132 10.72 -29.46 -9.52
C SER A 132 10.07 -30.01 -10.79
N ASN A 133 9.43 -29.14 -11.59
CA ASN A 133 8.74 -29.54 -12.82
C ASN A 133 7.61 -30.57 -12.63
N THR A 134 7.13 -30.78 -11.41
CA THR A 134 6.00 -31.68 -11.11
C THR A 134 4.67 -31.05 -11.54
N THR A 135 3.72 -31.89 -11.96
CA THR A 135 2.34 -31.47 -12.25
C THR A 135 1.35 -32.18 -11.34
N PHE A 136 0.60 -31.40 -10.56
CA PHE A 136 -0.54 -31.87 -9.78
C PHE A 136 -1.84 -31.43 -10.46
N GLN A 137 -2.49 -32.34 -11.19
CA GLN A 137 -3.68 -32.05 -11.99
C GLN A 137 -4.93 -31.83 -11.14
N ARG A 138 -4.91 -32.26 -9.87
CA ARG A 138 -6.00 -32.07 -8.90
C ARG A 138 -5.47 -31.38 -7.64
N THR A 139 -6.17 -31.56 -6.53
CA THR A 139 -5.79 -30.98 -5.24
C THR A 139 -4.65 -31.75 -4.61
N THR A 140 -3.66 -30.99 -4.14
CA THR A 140 -2.54 -31.50 -3.34
C THR A 140 -2.61 -30.94 -1.93
N ASP A 141 -2.47 -31.79 -0.92
CA ASP A 141 -2.46 -31.38 0.47
C ASP A 141 -1.09 -31.65 1.13
N TYR A 142 -0.51 -30.60 1.69
CA TYR A 142 0.69 -30.60 2.54
C TYR A 142 0.35 -30.05 3.94
N ALA A 143 -0.93 -30.10 4.36
CA ALA A 143 -1.36 -29.59 5.65
C ALA A 143 -0.55 -30.22 6.79
N GLY A 144 0.11 -29.40 7.60
CA GLY A 144 0.96 -29.84 8.70
C GLY A 144 2.22 -30.62 8.30
N ALA A 145 2.57 -30.66 7.01
CA ALA A 145 3.82 -31.29 6.57
C ALA A 145 5.05 -30.50 7.07
N ALA A 146 6.15 -31.20 7.31
CA ALA A 146 7.40 -30.62 7.78
C ALA A 146 8.54 -30.95 6.80
N PHE A 147 9.25 -29.91 6.35
CA PHE A 147 10.41 -30.00 5.47
C PHE A 147 11.63 -29.50 6.24
N ALA A 148 12.47 -30.44 6.69
CA ALA A 148 13.68 -30.13 7.47
C ALA A 148 14.81 -29.62 6.56
N GLY A 149 14.98 -30.24 5.39
CA GLY A 149 15.91 -29.82 4.33
C GLY A 149 15.31 -28.79 3.37
N GLU A 150 16.03 -28.53 2.27
CA GLU A 150 15.55 -27.69 1.18
C GLU A 150 14.31 -28.32 0.51
N ALA A 151 13.26 -27.51 0.30
CA ALA A 151 12.06 -27.92 -0.39
C ALA A 151 11.93 -27.14 -1.71
N ASN A 152 12.16 -27.84 -2.82
CA ASN A 152 12.15 -27.24 -4.16
C ASN A 152 10.86 -27.58 -4.92
N PHE A 153 10.02 -26.57 -5.16
CA PHE A 153 8.80 -26.62 -5.98
C PHE A 153 8.92 -25.72 -7.23
N ASP A 154 10.12 -25.60 -7.78
CA ASP A 154 10.36 -24.77 -8.94
C ASP A 154 9.70 -25.34 -10.19
N ASN A 155 9.05 -24.47 -10.98
CA ASN A 155 8.31 -24.85 -12.19
C ASN A 155 7.20 -25.88 -11.93
N THR A 156 6.76 -26.06 -10.69
CA THR A 156 5.65 -26.95 -10.34
C THR A 156 4.31 -26.33 -10.76
N THR A 157 3.41 -27.15 -11.30
CA THR A 157 2.02 -26.73 -11.58
C THR A 157 1.07 -27.35 -10.57
N PHE A 158 0.37 -26.51 -9.81
CA PHE A 158 -0.67 -26.88 -8.85
C PHE A 158 -2.04 -26.41 -9.36
N HIS A 159 -2.96 -27.34 -9.60
CA HIS A 159 -4.36 -26.97 -9.86
C HIS A 159 -5.07 -26.55 -8.56
N GLY A 160 -4.71 -27.14 -7.43
CA GLY A 160 -5.00 -26.59 -6.10
C GLY A 160 -4.05 -27.14 -5.05
N VAL A 161 -3.60 -26.31 -4.10
CA VAL A 161 -2.64 -26.72 -3.08
C VAL A 161 -2.92 -26.11 -1.72
N SER A 162 -2.69 -26.91 -0.68
CA SER A 162 -2.74 -26.49 0.72
C SER A 162 -1.43 -26.80 1.42
N PHE A 163 -0.77 -25.77 1.94
CA PHE A 163 0.35 -25.84 2.88
C PHE A 163 -0.10 -25.39 4.28
N TRP A 164 -1.39 -25.58 4.62
CA TRP A 164 -1.96 -25.10 5.88
C TRP A 164 -1.14 -25.61 7.07
N LYS A 165 -0.57 -24.69 7.86
CA LYS A 165 0.32 -24.99 8.98
C LYS A 165 1.51 -25.92 8.65
N ALA A 166 1.92 -25.97 7.38
CA ALA A 166 3.17 -26.62 7.01
C ALA A 166 4.36 -25.83 7.58
N THR A 167 5.48 -26.52 7.81
CA THR A 167 6.73 -25.91 8.29
C THR A 167 7.85 -26.21 7.31
N PHE A 168 8.53 -25.16 6.87
CA PHE A 168 9.76 -25.22 6.07
C PHE A 168 10.91 -24.75 6.97
N ASP A 169 11.63 -25.70 7.56
CA ASP A 169 12.81 -25.40 8.38
C ASP A 169 14.03 -25.09 7.50
N GLY A 170 14.11 -25.73 6.33
CA GLY A 170 15.07 -25.39 5.27
C GLY A 170 14.55 -24.33 4.29
N VAL A 171 15.35 -24.06 3.25
CA VAL A 171 14.99 -23.11 2.18
C VAL A 171 13.81 -23.65 1.39
N ALA A 172 12.82 -22.80 1.10
CA ALA A 172 11.67 -23.17 0.27
C ALA A 172 11.65 -22.37 -1.03
N SER A 173 11.71 -23.05 -2.17
CA SER A 173 11.64 -22.41 -3.49
C SER A 173 10.35 -22.79 -4.22
N PHE A 174 9.64 -21.79 -4.72
CA PHE A 174 8.43 -21.87 -5.54
C PHE A 174 8.63 -21.04 -6.81
N SER A 175 9.86 -20.97 -7.31
CA SER A 175 10.20 -20.11 -8.43
C SER A 175 9.55 -20.63 -9.70
N HIS A 176 8.85 -19.76 -10.42
CA HIS A 176 8.05 -20.10 -11.62
C HIS A 176 6.95 -21.14 -11.37
N ALA A 177 6.56 -21.38 -10.11
CA ALA A 177 5.42 -22.23 -9.80
C ALA A 177 4.10 -21.59 -10.28
N ALA A 178 3.19 -22.42 -10.79
CA ALA A 178 1.87 -22.00 -11.25
C ALA A 178 0.76 -22.56 -10.35
N PHE A 179 -0.02 -21.68 -9.73
CA PHE A 179 -1.20 -22.01 -8.91
C PHE A 179 -2.46 -21.66 -9.71
N ALA A 180 -3.06 -22.64 -10.39
CA ALA A 180 -3.86 -22.42 -11.60
C ALA A 180 -5.39 -22.32 -11.43
N GLU A 181 -6.03 -23.14 -10.58
CA GLU A 181 -7.52 -23.20 -10.55
C GLU A 181 -8.14 -22.73 -9.23
N LYS A 182 -7.49 -23.05 -8.11
CA LYS A 182 -7.96 -22.75 -6.76
C LYS A 182 -7.04 -21.77 -6.05
N ASP A 183 -7.52 -21.25 -4.92
CA ASP A 183 -6.68 -20.46 -4.02
C ASP A 183 -5.49 -21.29 -3.54
N ALA A 184 -4.30 -20.70 -3.53
CA ALA A 184 -3.10 -21.31 -2.95
C ALA A 184 -3.07 -20.99 -1.45
N ILE A 185 -3.13 -22.02 -0.61
CA ILE A 185 -3.27 -21.86 0.84
C ILE A 185 -1.90 -22.03 1.51
N PHE A 186 -1.38 -20.96 2.06
CA PHE A 186 -0.18 -20.90 2.93
C PHE A 186 -0.56 -20.38 4.34
N THR A 187 -1.81 -20.59 4.74
CA THR A 187 -2.33 -20.08 6.00
C THR A 187 -1.64 -20.77 7.18
N GLY A 188 -1.05 -19.99 8.07
CA GLY A 188 -0.32 -20.47 9.25
C GLY A 188 0.99 -21.19 8.91
N THR A 189 1.46 -21.13 7.66
CA THR A 189 2.73 -21.73 7.24
C THR A 189 3.91 -21.00 7.89
N ILE A 190 4.92 -21.74 8.30
CA ILE A 190 6.16 -21.20 8.86
C ILE A 190 7.29 -21.42 7.85
N PHE A 191 7.97 -20.35 7.47
CA PHE A 191 9.22 -20.37 6.72
C PHE A 191 10.35 -19.93 7.67
N ALA A 192 11.09 -20.91 8.20
CA ALA A 192 12.19 -20.65 9.13
C ALA A 192 13.43 -20.10 8.41
N GLU A 193 13.64 -20.53 7.18
CA GLU A 193 14.70 -20.03 6.28
C GLU A 193 14.11 -19.24 5.11
N LYS A 194 14.94 -18.97 4.09
CA LYS A 194 14.56 -18.13 2.94
C LYS A 194 13.43 -18.78 2.14
N ALA A 195 12.51 -17.95 1.65
CA ALA A 195 11.43 -18.39 0.76
C ALA A 195 11.45 -17.60 -0.56
N TRP A 196 11.44 -18.30 -1.69
CA TRP A 196 11.50 -17.70 -3.02
C TRP A 196 10.23 -17.99 -3.82
N PHE A 197 9.58 -16.93 -4.30
CA PHE A 197 8.37 -17.00 -5.14
C PHE A 197 8.62 -16.28 -6.48
N GLY A 198 9.87 -16.23 -6.94
CA GLY A 198 10.26 -15.50 -8.14
C GLY A 198 9.58 -16.05 -9.40
N GLY A 199 8.90 -15.21 -10.19
CA GLY A 199 8.20 -15.62 -11.41
C GLY A 199 6.96 -16.49 -11.16
N SER A 200 6.56 -16.72 -9.91
CA SER A 200 5.39 -17.52 -9.57
C SER A 200 4.08 -16.84 -10.01
N ARG A 201 3.07 -17.64 -10.33
CA ARG A 201 1.76 -17.19 -10.85
C ARG A 201 0.62 -17.75 -10.04
N PHE A 202 -0.19 -16.88 -9.45
CA PHE A 202 -1.40 -17.19 -8.71
C PHE A 202 -2.63 -16.75 -9.53
N ALA A 203 -3.33 -17.70 -10.14
CA ALA A 203 -4.52 -17.44 -10.95
C ALA A 203 -5.77 -17.11 -10.12
N ARG A 204 -5.70 -17.35 -8.80
CA ARG A 204 -6.71 -16.98 -7.79
C ARG A 204 -6.02 -16.23 -6.64
N ASN A 205 -6.47 -16.42 -5.40
CA ASN A 205 -5.82 -15.78 -4.25
C ASN A 205 -4.59 -16.57 -3.81
N GLY A 206 -3.52 -15.84 -3.45
CA GLY A 206 -2.43 -16.38 -2.64
C GLY A 206 -2.66 -16.04 -1.18
N ASN A 207 -2.99 -17.03 -0.36
CA ASN A 207 -3.40 -16.84 1.05
C ASN A 207 -2.26 -17.18 2.00
N PHE A 208 -1.53 -16.17 2.47
CA PHE A 208 -0.46 -16.23 3.48
C PHE A 208 -0.95 -15.72 4.84
N ILE A 209 -2.21 -15.99 5.18
CA ILE A 209 -2.83 -15.51 6.41
C ILE A 209 -2.11 -16.14 7.61
N GLN A 210 -1.69 -15.35 8.59
CA GLN A 210 -0.93 -15.84 9.76
C GLN A 210 0.37 -16.59 9.40
N ALA A 211 0.88 -16.42 8.17
CA ALA A 211 2.16 -17.00 7.79
C ALA A 211 3.31 -16.26 8.50
N ARG A 212 4.37 -17.00 8.85
CA ARG A 212 5.55 -16.45 9.52
C ARG A 212 6.78 -16.61 8.64
N PHE A 213 7.50 -15.52 8.45
CA PHE A 213 8.72 -15.46 7.65
C PHE A 213 9.89 -15.05 8.55
N ALA A 214 10.63 -16.03 9.05
CA ALA A 214 11.75 -15.81 9.96
C ALA A 214 12.97 -15.20 9.25
N ARG A 215 13.11 -15.49 7.95
CA ARG A 215 14.16 -14.96 7.07
C ARG A 215 13.55 -14.30 5.83
N ARG A 216 14.38 -14.07 4.81
CA ARG A 216 13.98 -13.30 3.65
C ARG A 216 12.92 -14.03 2.83
N ILE A 217 11.84 -13.34 2.49
CA ILE A 217 10.90 -13.75 1.44
C ILE A 217 11.02 -12.84 0.22
N THR A 218 11.01 -13.42 -0.97
CA THR A 218 11.16 -12.66 -2.23
C THR A 218 10.10 -13.03 -3.26
N PHE A 219 9.37 -12.02 -3.73
CA PHE A 219 8.42 -12.08 -4.83
C PHE A 219 8.95 -11.23 -6.00
N LEU A 220 9.96 -11.74 -6.71
CA LEU A 220 10.47 -11.10 -7.91
C LEU A 220 9.60 -11.49 -9.11
N GLN A 221 9.02 -10.55 -9.84
CA GLN A 221 8.17 -10.84 -11.02
C GLN A 221 7.01 -11.80 -10.73
N ALA A 222 6.57 -11.88 -9.46
CA ALA A 222 5.42 -12.68 -9.09
C ALA A 222 4.12 -12.02 -9.59
N PHE A 223 3.13 -12.85 -9.87
CA PHE A 223 1.88 -12.43 -10.49
C PHE A 223 0.68 -12.99 -9.74
N PHE A 224 -0.19 -12.11 -9.24
CA PHE A 224 -1.45 -12.46 -8.58
C PHE A 224 -2.63 -11.91 -9.38
N GLU A 225 -3.47 -12.79 -9.93
CA GLU A 225 -4.67 -12.41 -10.70
C GLU A 225 -5.81 -11.86 -9.82
N MET A 226 -5.80 -12.23 -8.53
CA MET A 226 -6.77 -11.76 -7.55
C MET A 226 -6.05 -11.06 -6.38
N HIS A 227 -6.22 -11.55 -5.16
CA HIS A 227 -5.64 -10.95 -3.95
C HIS A 227 -4.35 -11.67 -3.53
N ALA A 228 -3.40 -10.90 -3.00
CA ALA A 228 -2.25 -11.42 -2.26
C ALA A 228 -2.48 -11.14 -0.77
N ASN A 229 -2.87 -12.15 0.00
CA ASN A 229 -3.40 -11.98 1.34
C ASN A 229 -2.38 -12.38 2.41
N PHE A 230 -1.79 -11.41 3.08
CA PHE A 230 -0.84 -11.53 4.19
C PHE A 230 -1.47 -11.07 5.52
N HIS A 231 -2.80 -11.16 5.66
CA HIS A 231 -3.49 -10.77 6.88
C HIS A 231 -2.89 -11.48 8.11
N GLN A 232 -2.53 -10.72 9.15
CA GLN A 232 -1.87 -11.23 10.36
C GLN A 232 -0.56 -11.99 10.11
N ALA A 233 0.08 -11.83 8.94
CA ALA A 233 1.40 -12.37 8.69
C ALA A 233 2.46 -11.67 9.57
N HIS A 234 3.54 -12.40 9.87
CA HIS A 234 4.66 -11.89 10.65
C HIS A 234 5.96 -11.97 9.83
N PHE A 235 6.53 -10.80 9.54
CA PHE A 235 7.78 -10.64 8.82
C PHE A 235 8.91 -10.32 9.81
N GLU A 236 9.57 -11.36 10.33
CA GLU A 236 10.75 -11.20 11.20
C GLU A 236 11.97 -10.80 10.33
N GLY A 237 12.09 -11.40 9.15
CA GLY A 237 13.08 -11.06 8.13
C GLY A 237 12.58 -10.08 7.05
N PRO A 238 13.46 -9.66 6.11
CA PRO A 238 13.07 -8.77 5.03
C PRO A 238 12.09 -9.42 4.04
N ALA A 239 10.98 -8.73 3.72
CA ALA A 239 10.04 -9.12 2.69
C ALA A 239 10.13 -8.17 1.50
N THR A 240 10.47 -8.72 0.33
CA THR A 240 10.71 -7.92 -0.88
C THR A 240 9.81 -8.38 -2.02
N PHE A 241 8.96 -7.47 -2.48
CA PHE A 241 8.19 -7.59 -3.70
C PHE A 241 8.82 -6.66 -4.74
N THR A 242 9.25 -7.22 -5.86
CA THR A 242 9.93 -6.46 -6.92
C THR A 242 9.35 -6.86 -8.25
N GLN A 243 8.96 -5.88 -9.04
CA GLN A 243 8.30 -6.11 -10.33
C GLN A 243 7.04 -6.97 -10.21
N THR A 244 6.34 -6.89 -9.06
CA THR A 244 5.17 -7.72 -8.77
C THR A 244 3.89 -7.10 -9.34
N THR A 245 2.98 -7.92 -9.84
CA THR A 245 1.63 -7.48 -10.21
C THR A 245 0.59 -8.13 -9.31
N VAL A 246 -0.29 -7.34 -8.71
CA VAL A 246 -1.44 -7.81 -7.93
C VAL A 246 -2.70 -7.16 -8.49
N TYR A 247 -3.50 -7.90 -9.26
CA TYR A 247 -4.63 -7.34 -10.00
C TYR A 247 -5.73 -6.74 -9.12
N GLN A 248 -5.89 -7.22 -7.88
CA GLN A 248 -6.81 -6.66 -6.91
C GLN A 248 -6.03 -5.98 -5.77
N THR A 249 -6.06 -6.56 -4.58
CA THR A 249 -5.52 -5.95 -3.37
C THR A 249 -4.42 -6.83 -2.78
N ALA A 250 -3.29 -6.22 -2.44
CA ALA A 250 -2.32 -6.81 -1.52
C ALA A 250 -2.73 -6.43 -0.09
N ILE A 251 -3.03 -7.43 0.73
CA ILE A 251 -3.60 -7.25 2.07
C ILE A 251 -2.52 -7.56 3.10
N PHE A 252 -2.05 -6.55 3.81
CA PHE A 252 -1.11 -6.63 4.94
C PHE A 252 -1.80 -6.20 6.25
N LYS A 253 -3.11 -6.42 6.33
CA LYS A 253 -3.91 -5.99 7.48
C LYS A 253 -3.49 -6.74 8.74
N GLU A 254 -3.27 -6.03 9.84
CA GLU A 254 -2.89 -6.58 11.16
C GLU A 254 -1.57 -7.38 11.13
N SER A 255 -0.72 -7.18 10.11
CA SER A 255 0.57 -7.84 9.99
C SER A 255 1.65 -7.15 10.85
N THR A 256 2.67 -7.91 11.25
CA THR A 256 3.81 -7.41 12.03
C THR A 256 5.08 -7.39 11.19
N ILE A 257 5.84 -6.29 11.24
CA ILE A 257 7.07 -6.05 10.48
C ILE A 257 8.21 -5.71 11.44
N ASP A 258 9.15 -6.64 11.63
CA ASP A 258 10.29 -6.43 12.54
C ASP A 258 11.50 -5.85 11.80
N HIS A 259 11.62 -6.10 10.49
CA HIS A 259 12.73 -5.61 9.66
C HIS A 259 12.27 -4.67 8.53
N GLU A 260 11.95 -5.22 7.36
CA GLU A 260 11.65 -4.42 6.18
C GLU A 260 10.56 -5.08 5.36
N LEU A 261 9.55 -4.30 5.00
CA LEU A 261 8.59 -4.65 3.97
C LEU A 261 8.73 -3.67 2.81
N GLN A 262 9.35 -4.14 1.72
CA GLN A 262 9.50 -3.39 0.47
C GLN A 262 8.53 -3.93 -0.57
N VAL A 263 7.64 -3.07 -1.07
CA VAL A 263 6.67 -3.42 -2.10
C VAL A 263 6.84 -2.53 -3.32
N GLU A 264 7.46 -3.06 -4.37
CA GLU A 264 7.46 -2.48 -5.70
C GLU A 264 6.48 -3.23 -6.60
N ALA A 265 5.30 -2.64 -6.80
CA ALA A 265 4.19 -3.35 -7.45
C ALA A 265 3.21 -2.46 -8.22
N LEU A 266 2.49 -3.11 -9.14
CA LEU A 266 1.28 -2.60 -9.77
C LEU A 266 0.06 -3.27 -9.11
N ALA A 267 -0.80 -2.49 -8.44
CA ALA A 267 -1.97 -3.03 -7.75
C ALA A 267 -3.22 -2.13 -7.83
N LYS A 268 -4.42 -2.66 -7.59
CA LYS A 268 -5.60 -1.80 -7.40
C LYS A 268 -5.68 -1.27 -5.99
N GLY A 269 -5.25 -2.06 -5.00
CA GLY A 269 -5.20 -1.61 -3.62
C GLY A 269 -4.05 -2.21 -2.81
N ILE A 270 -3.62 -1.47 -1.80
CA ILE A 270 -2.76 -1.93 -0.71
C ILE A 270 -3.52 -1.68 0.59
N ASP A 271 -4.02 -2.76 1.21
CA ASP A 271 -4.65 -2.69 2.53
C ASP A 271 -3.59 -2.97 3.59
N ALA A 272 -3.04 -1.92 4.18
CA ALA A 272 -1.99 -1.97 5.19
C ALA A 272 -2.49 -1.42 6.53
N LYS A 273 -3.75 -1.74 6.87
CA LYS A 273 -4.38 -1.30 8.13
C LYS A 273 -3.83 -2.03 9.34
N SER A 274 -3.65 -1.30 10.44
CA SER A 274 -3.23 -1.84 11.73
C SER A 274 -1.90 -2.62 11.67
N LEU A 275 -0.98 -2.21 10.79
CA LEU A 275 0.38 -2.73 10.79
C LEU A 275 1.07 -2.40 12.10
N ARG A 276 1.92 -3.31 12.58
CA ARG A 276 2.70 -3.13 13.81
C ARG A 276 4.17 -3.52 13.60
N GLY A 277 5.05 -3.00 14.42
CA GLY A 277 6.44 -3.48 14.51
C GLY A 277 7.47 -2.37 14.55
N GLU A 278 8.74 -2.76 14.52
CA GLU A 278 9.88 -1.84 14.62
C GLU A 278 10.52 -1.53 13.27
N GLY A 279 10.16 -2.33 12.25
CA GLY A 279 10.72 -2.25 10.91
C GLY A 279 10.27 -1.04 10.09
N ARG A 280 10.68 -1.03 8.83
CA ARG A 280 10.33 -0.01 7.83
C ARG A 280 9.39 -0.53 6.76
N LEU A 281 8.52 0.36 6.27
CA LEU A 281 7.60 0.09 5.16
C LEU A 281 7.96 1.00 3.98
N SER A 282 8.28 0.40 2.83
CA SER A 282 8.55 1.13 1.58
C SER A 282 7.64 0.64 0.48
N LEU A 283 6.67 1.47 0.08
CA LEU A 283 5.75 1.21 -1.02
C LEU A 283 6.16 2.04 -2.24
N ARG A 284 6.55 1.38 -3.32
CA ARG A 284 6.87 1.97 -4.64
C ARG A 284 5.84 1.46 -5.64
N LEU A 285 4.80 2.23 -5.86
CA LEU A 285 3.58 1.74 -6.51
C LEU A 285 3.37 2.41 -7.85
N ARG A 286 2.98 1.65 -8.87
CA ARG A 286 2.65 2.21 -10.19
C ARG A 286 1.22 2.76 -10.24
N ALA A 287 0.30 1.97 -9.71
CA ALA A 287 -1.07 2.32 -9.41
C ALA A 287 -1.42 1.60 -8.11
N ALA A 288 -2.25 2.22 -7.27
CA ALA A 288 -2.87 1.60 -6.09
C ALA A 288 -3.69 2.63 -5.29
N GLU A 289 -4.76 2.18 -4.64
CA GLU A 289 -5.32 2.84 -3.47
C GLU A 289 -4.70 2.28 -2.18
N VAL A 290 -4.11 3.12 -1.32
CA VAL A 290 -3.35 2.72 -0.13
C VAL A 290 -4.09 3.13 1.14
N ASP A 291 -4.35 2.19 2.04
CA ASP A 291 -4.97 2.43 3.35
C ASP A 291 -4.01 2.00 4.47
N LEU A 292 -3.56 2.97 5.28
CA LEU A 292 -2.62 2.77 6.39
C LEU A 292 -3.29 3.01 7.76
N THR A 293 -4.62 3.02 7.83
CA THR A 293 -5.34 3.36 9.07
C THR A 293 -4.88 2.51 10.25
N ASP A 294 -4.64 3.14 11.41
CA ASP A 294 -4.22 2.48 12.67
C ASP A 294 -2.84 1.82 12.66
N SER A 295 -1.99 2.12 11.68
CA SER A 295 -0.66 1.50 11.57
C SER A 295 0.38 2.19 12.46
N VAL A 296 1.13 1.40 13.23
CA VAL A 296 2.12 1.84 14.21
C VAL A 296 3.45 1.16 13.92
N LEU A 297 4.42 1.91 13.38
CA LEU A 297 5.77 1.41 13.11
C LEU A 297 6.81 2.27 13.83
N ALA A 298 7.80 1.65 14.49
CA ALA A 298 8.89 2.43 15.06
C ALA A 298 9.79 3.03 13.96
N GLY A 299 9.90 2.36 12.81
CA GLY A 299 10.63 2.82 11.63
C GLY A 299 9.83 3.74 10.69
N PRO A 300 10.45 4.14 9.56
CA PRO A 300 9.82 5.03 8.58
C PRO A 300 8.79 4.31 7.70
N ILE A 301 7.79 5.06 7.27
CA ILE A 301 6.83 4.68 6.21
C ILE A 301 7.08 5.57 5.00
N ALA A 302 7.25 4.96 3.82
CA ALA A 302 7.42 5.68 2.57
C ALA A 302 6.43 5.16 1.52
N VAL A 303 5.73 6.07 0.85
CA VAL A 303 4.81 5.78 -0.25
C VAL A 303 5.18 6.64 -1.46
N HIS A 304 5.59 6.00 -2.53
CA HIS A 304 6.06 6.64 -3.75
C HIS A 304 5.22 6.18 -4.94
N GLY A 305 4.64 7.14 -5.67
CA GLY A 305 4.02 6.93 -6.97
C GLY A 305 5.08 6.88 -8.08
N LEU A 306 5.16 5.76 -8.80
CA LEU A 306 6.10 5.58 -9.91
C LEU A 306 5.56 6.19 -11.20
N GLN A 307 6.37 7.03 -11.85
CA GLN A 307 6.05 7.64 -13.15
C GLN A 307 6.35 6.71 -14.33
N ASP A 308 7.34 5.84 -14.18
CA ASP A 308 7.74 4.88 -15.20
C ASP A 308 7.03 3.54 -15.01
N LYS A 309 6.87 2.82 -16.12
CA LYS A 309 6.32 1.47 -16.14
C LYS A 309 7.26 0.51 -15.41
N ILE A 310 6.70 -0.33 -14.55
CA ILE A 310 7.42 -1.44 -13.94
C ILE A 310 7.65 -2.51 -15.02
N TYR A 311 8.91 -2.91 -15.22
CA TYR A 311 9.28 -3.94 -16.20
C TYR A 311 8.47 -5.24 -15.98
N ALA A 312 8.15 -5.95 -17.07
CA ALA A 312 7.35 -7.20 -17.09
C ALA A 312 5.89 -7.10 -16.58
N THR A 313 5.36 -5.92 -16.27
CA THR A 313 3.96 -5.77 -15.83
C THR A 313 3.03 -5.40 -16.98
N ASN A 314 1.79 -5.94 -16.97
CA ASN A 314 0.74 -5.53 -17.90
C ASN A 314 -0.17 -4.49 -17.25
N GLU A 315 -0.22 -3.31 -17.85
CA GLU A 315 -0.98 -2.17 -17.36
C GLU A 315 -2.40 -2.08 -17.97
N SER A 316 -2.76 -2.92 -18.95
CA SER A 316 -3.99 -2.74 -19.76
C SER A 316 -5.31 -2.76 -18.98
N ASP A 317 -5.33 -3.44 -17.83
CA ASP A 317 -6.55 -3.73 -17.06
C ASP A 317 -6.72 -2.83 -15.82
N PHE A 318 -5.76 -1.95 -15.56
CA PHE A 318 -5.74 -1.03 -14.41
C PHE A 318 -6.42 0.33 -14.63
N PRO A 319 -6.46 0.90 -15.86
CA PRO A 319 -7.22 2.12 -16.12
C PRO A 319 -8.73 1.96 -15.82
N GLU A 320 -9.38 3.00 -15.29
CA GLU A 320 -10.84 3.02 -15.06
C GLU A 320 -11.65 2.76 -16.34
N ARG A 321 -11.07 3.07 -17.50
CA ARG A 321 -11.58 2.73 -18.83
C ARG A 321 -10.46 2.08 -19.61
N LYS A 322 -10.72 0.95 -20.29
CA LYS A 322 -9.72 0.27 -21.14
C LYS A 322 -9.06 1.28 -22.09
N GLY A 323 -7.72 1.38 -22.04
CA GLY A 323 -6.94 2.32 -22.84
C GLY A 323 -6.85 3.76 -22.31
N GLY A 324 -7.43 4.06 -21.14
CA GLY A 324 -7.26 5.33 -20.44
C GLY A 324 -5.92 5.45 -19.70
N PRO A 325 -5.60 6.63 -19.15
CA PRO A 325 -4.42 6.79 -18.31
C PRO A 325 -4.53 5.94 -17.03
N LEU A 326 -3.40 5.46 -16.54
CA LEU A 326 -3.37 4.77 -15.25
C LEU A 326 -3.75 5.71 -14.11
N PRO A 327 -4.49 5.21 -13.10
CA PRO A 327 -4.76 6.00 -11.91
C PRO A 327 -3.44 6.24 -11.15
N SER A 328 -3.24 7.48 -10.71
CA SER A 328 -2.17 7.82 -9.77
C SER A 328 -2.34 7.06 -8.46
N VAL A 329 -1.24 6.75 -7.79
CA VAL A 329 -1.27 6.15 -6.45
C VAL A 329 -2.01 7.08 -5.49
N ARG A 330 -3.10 6.60 -4.88
CA ARG A 330 -3.94 7.38 -3.97
C ARG A 330 -3.81 6.87 -2.55
N VAL A 331 -3.51 7.74 -1.60
CA VAL A 331 -3.52 7.38 -0.17
C VAL A 331 -4.90 7.73 0.39
N LEU A 332 -5.66 6.72 0.80
CA LEU A 332 -7.02 6.85 1.31
C LEU A 332 -7.06 7.34 2.76
N SER A 333 -6.13 6.88 3.59
CA SER A 333 -6.15 7.18 5.01
C SER A 333 -4.77 6.99 5.67
N LEU A 334 -4.39 7.99 6.44
CA LEU A 334 -3.27 8.03 7.39
C LEU A 334 -3.81 8.25 8.83
N GLN A 335 -5.07 7.90 9.06
CA GLN A 335 -5.74 8.08 10.35
C GLN A 335 -5.05 7.23 11.42
N ARG A 336 -4.67 7.87 12.54
CA ARG A 336 -4.02 7.23 13.70
C ARG A 336 -2.73 6.47 13.34
N VAL A 337 -2.03 6.90 12.28
CA VAL A 337 -0.70 6.38 11.97
C VAL A 337 0.31 6.97 12.94
N ASP A 338 1.21 6.13 13.45
CA ASP A 338 2.40 6.54 14.22
C ASP A 338 3.63 5.87 13.60
N ALA A 339 4.53 6.69 13.07
CA ALA A 339 5.75 6.24 12.38
C ALA A 339 6.90 7.18 12.71
N ALA A 340 8.16 6.72 12.63
CA ALA A 340 9.32 7.62 12.78
C ALA A 340 9.19 8.81 11.84
N SER A 341 8.94 8.55 10.56
CA SER A 341 8.67 9.56 9.55
C SER A 341 7.71 9.00 8.50
N VAL A 342 6.91 9.85 7.88
CA VAL A 342 6.04 9.48 6.76
C VAL A 342 6.48 10.24 5.53
N THR A 343 6.99 9.56 4.50
CA THR A 343 7.38 10.18 3.23
C THR A 343 6.35 9.84 2.15
N LEU A 344 5.86 10.87 1.47
CA LEU A 344 4.88 10.77 0.39
C LEU A 344 5.45 11.46 -0.84
N THR A 345 5.55 10.75 -1.97
CA THR A 345 6.10 11.30 -3.22
C THR A 345 5.17 10.97 -4.39
N ASP A 346 4.76 11.99 -5.15
CA ASP A 346 3.92 11.83 -6.34
C ASP A 346 2.62 11.03 -6.10
N VAL A 347 1.95 11.31 -4.99
CA VAL A 347 0.71 10.64 -4.57
C VAL A 347 -0.51 11.56 -4.61
N ASP A 348 -1.67 10.97 -4.91
CA ASP A 348 -2.97 11.59 -4.76
C ASP A 348 -3.46 11.48 -3.31
N LEU A 349 -3.54 12.62 -2.62
CA LEU A 349 -4.06 12.76 -1.25
C LEU A 349 -5.48 13.33 -1.24
N ARG A 350 -6.16 13.41 -2.40
CA ARG A 350 -7.58 13.77 -2.44
C ARG A 350 -8.37 12.73 -1.66
N ASN A 351 -9.19 13.22 -0.74
CA ASN A 351 -9.99 12.42 0.20
C ASN A 351 -9.16 11.64 1.23
N CYS A 352 -7.86 11.88 1.34
CA CYS A 352 -7.02 11.27 2.37
C CYS A 352 -7.37 11.80 3.76
N GLN A 353 -7.57 10.89 4.71
CA GLN A 353 -7.82 11.22 6.12
C GLN A 353 -6.51 11.29 6.91
N PHE A 354 -6.28 12.39 7.63
CA PHE A 354 -5.13 12.65 8.50
C PHE A 354 -5.50 12.68 9.99
N ALA A 355 -6.76 12.41 10.33
CA ALA A 355 -7.28 12.40 11.70
C ALA A 355 -6.39 11.60 12.67
N GLY A 356 -5.69 12.29 13.57
CA GLY A 356 -4.86 11.62 14.58
C GLY A 356 -3.56 11.02 14.08
N LEU A 357 -3.08 11.42 12.90
CA LEU A 357 -1.68 11.20 12.52
C LEU A 357 -0.75 11.72 13.63
N HIS A 358 0.14 10.87 14.10
CA HIS A 358 1.17 11.19 15.08
C HIS A 358 2.45 11.65 14.37
N ARG A 359 3.30 12.42 15.06
CA ARG A 359 4.57 12.97 14.53
C ARG A 359 4.42 13.64 13.16
N THR A 360 3.34 14.41 12.97
CA THR A 360 3.06 15.15 11.73
C THR A 360 4.14 16.19 11.39
N ASP A 361 5.04 16.51 12.31
CA ASP A 361 6.25 17.31 12.07
C ASP A 361 7.34 16.55 11.31
N GLN A 362 7.23 15.22 11.18
CA GLN A 362 8.14 14.34 10.44
C GLN A 362 7.49 13.75 9.18
N ILE A 363 6.45 14.41 8.66
CA ILE A 363 5.89 14.10 7.34
C ILE A 363 6.64 14.88 6.26
N VAL A 364 7.13 14.17 5.25
CA VAL A 364 7.79 14.74 4.08
C VAL A 364 6.91 14.52 2.87
N MET A 365 6.57 15.60 2.17
CA MET A 365 5.80 15.55 0.94
C MET A 365 6.63 16.12 -0.20
N ASP A 366 6.97 15.28 -1.17
CA ASP A 366 7.79 15.62 -2.32
C ASP A 366 7.05 15.36 -3.64
N GLY A 367 7.49 16.01 -4.72
CA GLY A 367 6.88 15.93 -6.03
C GLY A 367 5.42 16.43 -6.06
N GLN A 368 4.59 15.77 -6.86
CA GLN A 368 3.20 16.16 -7.09
C GLN A 368 2.24 15.49 -6.11
N CYS A 369 2.14 16.04 -4.89
CA CYS A 369 1.09 15.65 -3.94
C CYS A 369 -0.21 16.44 -4.18
N LEU A 370 -1.29 15.74 -4.57
CA LEU A 370 -2.59 16.36 -4.89
C LEU A 370 -3.53 16.36 -3.68
N PHE A 371 -4.19 17.48 -3.38
CA PHE A 371 -5.15 17.58 -2.27
C PHE A 371 -6.56 17.89 -2.78
N THR A 372 -7.59 17.64 -1.95
CA THR A 372 -8.98 17.95 -2.29
C THR A 372 -9.18 19.44 -2.53
N ASP A 373 -9.93 19.80 -3.56
CA ASP A 373 -10.32 21.18 -3.82
C ASP A 373 -11.55 21.59 -3.01
N GLY A 374 -11.52 22.82 -2.48
CA GLY A 374 -12.73 23.41 -1.91
C GLY A 374 -13.81 23.65 -3.00
N PRO A 375 -15.09 23.82 -2.63
CA PRO A 375 -16.23 23.87 -3.56
C PRO A 375 -16.18 24.93 -4.68
N ARG A 376 -15.30 25.92 -4.56
CA ARG A 376 -15.10 26.97 -5.57
C ARG A 376 -13.82 26.80 -6.39
N GLY A 377 -13.07 25.71 -6.19
CA GLY A 377 -11.80 25.41 -6.86
C GLY A 377 -10.68 26.41 -6.61
N ARG A 378 -10.79 27.23 -5.55
CA ARG A 378 -9.87 28.35 -5.28
C ARG A 378 -8.79 28.04 -4.24
N ARG A 379 -8.91 26.92 -3.52
CA ARG A 379 -7.95 26.50 -2.50
C ARG A 379 -7.99 25.00 -2.32
N ARG A 380 -6.84 24.44 -1.96
CA ARG A 380 -6.73 23.07 -1.46
C ARG A 380 -7.18 22.97 0.00
N VAL A 381 -7.85 21.88 0.34
CA VAL A 381 -8.42 21.61 1.67
C VAL A 381 -8.27 20.16 2.06
N LEU A 382 -8.31 19.93 3.37
CA LEU A 382 -8.42 18.59 3.93
C LEU A 382 -9.85 18.05 3.79
N ILE A 383 -9.97 16.73 3.63
CA ILE A 383 -11.28 16.07 3.54
C ILE A 383 -12.08 16.22 4.85
N GLU A 384 -11.40 16.28 5.99
CA GLU A 384 -12.06 16.50 7.28
C GLU A 384 -12.71 17.88 7.38
N GLU A 385 -12.20 18.88 6.65
CA GLU A 385 -12.87 20.18 6.54
C GLU A 385 -14.15 20.09 5.71
N HIS A 386 -14.17 19.29 4.63
CA HIS A 386 -15.41 19.02 3.89
C HIS A 386 -16.48 18.44 4.82
N HIS A 387 -16.09 17.42 5.58
CA HIS A 387 -16.94 16.75 6.55
C HIS A 387 -17.47 17.70 7.63
N TRP A 388 -16.62 18.54 8.20
CA TRP A 388 -17.01 19.51 9.22
C TRP A 388 -17.97 20.58 8.67
N ARG A 389 -17.71 21.11 7.47
CA ARG A 389 -18.50 22.19 6.85
C ARG A 389 -19.84 21.73 6.29
N ALA A 390 -19.93 20.51 5.77
CA ALA A 390 -21.19 19.95 5.30
C ALA A 390 -22.23 19.90 6.44
N ARG A 391 -21.78 19.66 7.68
CA ARG A 391 -22.64 19.65 8.88
C ARG A 391 -22.94 21.03 9.48
N HIS A 392 -22.13 22.05 9.16
CA HIS A 392 -22.29 23.43 9.64
C HIS A 392 -22.56 24.44 8.50
N PRO A 393 -23.68 24.30 7.76
CA PRO A 393 -23.98 25.22 6.67
C PRO A 393 -24.19 26.64 7.18
N ARG A 394 -23.42 27.60 6.64
CA ARG A 394 -23.61 29.05 6.90
C ARG A 394 -24.95 29.58 6.38
N ARG A 395 -25.64 28.85 5.48
CA ARG A 395 -27.03 29.05 5.04
C ARG A 395 -27.62 27.72 4.55
N ARG A 396 -28.70 27.22 5.18
CA ARG A 396 -29.52 26.12 4.61
C ARG A 396 -30.22 26.66 3.35
N ARG A 397 -29.79 26.26 2.15
CA ARG A 397 -30.69 26.28 0.99
C ARG A 397 -31.55 25.04 1.06
N ARG A 398 -32.87 25.23 1.07
CA ARG A 398 -33.89 24.25 1.48
C ARG A 398 -34.04 23.03 0.56
N ASN A 399 -33.24 22.86 -0.51
CA ASN A 399 -33.63 21.93 -1.58
C ASN A 399 -32.51 21.26 -2.40
N GLN A 400 -31.36 20.92 -1.82
CA GLN A 400 -30.39 20.02 -2.47
C GLN A 400 -29.68 19.14 -1.43
N ASN A 401 -29.57 17.83 -1.70
CA ASN A 401 -28.75 16.86 -0.95
C ASN A 401 -27.22 17.09 -1.11
N VAL A 402 -26.83 18.29 -1.54
CA VAL A 402 -25.45 18.73 -1.66
C VAL A 402 -25.35 20.07 -0.94
N VAL A 403 -24.80 20.06 0.26
CA VAL A 403 -24.60 21.28 1.05
C VAL A 403 -23.47 22.10 0.40
N GLY A 404 -23.80 22.89 -0.62
CA GLY A 404 -22.92 23.91 -1.19
C GLY A 404 -21.56 23.39 -1.69
N GLY A 405 -21.52 22.19 -2.27
CA GLY A 405 -20.33 21.54 -2.82
C GLY A 405 -19.32 21.04 -1.78
N TRP A 406 -19.69 20.97 -0.50
CA TRP A 406 -18.92 20.27 0.54
C TRP A 406 -19.38 18.82 0.66
N THR A 407 -18.44 17.91 0.94
CA THR A 407 -18.68 16.46 0.98
C THR A 407 -18.99 16.00 2.41
N GLU A 408 -20.16 15.41 2.63
CA GLU A 408 -20.51 14.83 3.93
C GLU A 408 -19.61 13.66 4.32
N ALA A 409 -19.38 13.48 5.62
CA ALA A 409 -18.66 12.33 6.13
C ALA A 409 -19.47 11.05 5.90
N PRO A 410 -18.85 9.96 5.44
CA PRO A 410 -19.46 8.63 5.54
C PRO A 410 -19.89 8.34 6.99
N ARG A 411 -20.96 7.55 7.18
CA ARG A 411 -21.58 7.32 8.50
C ARG A 411 -20.62 6.79 9.58
N ASN A 412 -19.53 6.13 9.17
CA ASN A 412 -18.51 5.50 10.00
C ASN A 412 -17.30 6.41 10.30
N VAL A 413 -17.22 7.63 9.74
CA VAL A 413 -16.07 8.53 9.93
C VAL A 413 -16.35 9.52 11.06
N LYS A 414 -15.58 9.43 12.15
CA LYS A 414 -15.68 10.36 13.28
C LYS A 414 -15.15 11.74 12.88
N GLN A 415 -16.04 12.73 12.88
CA GLN A 415 -15.69 14.10 12.54
C GLN A 415 -14.87 14.75 13.65
N ILE A 416 -13.90 15.57 13.25
CA ILE A 416 -13.05 16.34 14.16
C ILE A 416 -13.52 17.80 14.25
N GLY A 417 -13.35 18.40 15.43
CA GLY A 417 -13.71 19.80 15.67
C GLY A 417 -12.71 20.80 15.07
N PRO A 418 -13.07 22.10 15.02
CA PRO A 418 -12.26 23.13 14.37
C PRO A 418 -10.88 23.32 15.03
N ALA A 419 -10.75 23.17 16.36
CA ALA A 419 -9.47 23.28 17.03
C ALA A 419 -8.47 22.18 16.62
N ARG A 420 -8.96 20.95 16.38
CA ARG A 420 -8.12 19.83 15.93
C ARG A 420 -7.76 19.98 14.45
N LEU A 421 -8.70 20.44 13.62
CA LEU A 421 -8.44 20.79 12.22
C LEU A 421 -7.39 21.91 12.10
N GLU A 422 -7.44 22.92 12.97
CA GLU A 422 -6.42 23.98 13.02
C GLU A 422 -5.03 23.40 13.27
N ALA A 423 -4.89 22.53 14.28
CA ALA A 423 -3.61 21.89 14.58
C ALA A 423 -3.06 21.07 13.40
N GLN A 424 -3.92 20.31 12.72
CA GLN A 424 -3.55 19.55 11.52
C GLN A 424 -3.12 20.45 10.37
N TYR A 425 -3.89 21.50 10.06
CA TYR A 425 -3.52 22.48 9.04
C TYR A 425 -2.16 23.12 9.33
N ARG A 426 -1.90 23.47 10.59
CA ARG A 426 -0.62 24.05 11.01
C ARG A 426 0.56 23.09 10.79
N GLN A 427 0.39 21.81 11.15
CA GLN A 427 1.44 20.81 10.98
C GLN A 427 1.72 20.52 9.50
N LEU A 428 0.67 20.27 8.70
CA LEU A 428 0.81 20.01 7.27
C LEU A 428 1.34 21.23 6.52
N ARG A 429 0.99 22.46 6.95
CA ARG A 429 1.61 23.68 6.41
C ARG A 429 3.12 23.67 6.61
N LYS A 430 3.61 23.38 7.83
CA LYS A 430 5.04 23.33 8.10
C LYS A 430 5.76 22.32 7.20
N ALA A 431 5.19 21.12 7.06
CA ALA A 431 5.73 20.10 6.15
C ALA A 431 5.83 20.59 4.69
N LEU A 432 4.85 21.37 4.21
CA LEU A 432 4.89 21.99 2.88
C LEU A 432 5.90 23.14 2.78
N GLU A 433 6.09 23.92 3.85
CA GLU A 433 7.13 24.96 3.93
C GLU A 433 8.53 24.32 3.89
N ASP A 434 8.74 23.23 4.61
CA ASP A 434 9.99 22.47 4.66
C ASP A 434 10.33 21.85 3.30
N SER A 435 9.31 21.42 2.52
CA SER A 435 9.48 20.96 1.14
C SER A 435 9.53 22.08 0.09
N LYS A 436 9.60 23.35 0.52
CA LYS A 436 9.61 24.55 -0.35
C LYS A 436 8.36 24.70 -1.25
N ASN A 437 7.25 24.05 -0.90
CA ASN A 437 5.96 24.21 -1.56
C ASN A 437 5.20 25.42 -1.00
N GLU A 438 5.72 26.61 -1.29
CA GLU A 438 5.17 27.91 -0.85
C GLU A 438 3.70 28.14 -1.31
N PRO A 439 3.26 27.76 -2.53
CA PRO A 439 1.86 27.87 -2.92
C PRO A 439 0.91 27.01 -2.08
N GLY A 440 1.28 25.74 -1.85
CA GLY A 440 0.49 24.81 -1.04
C GLY A 440 0.41 25.25 0.42
N ALA A 441 1.55 25.68 0.99
CA ALA A 441 1.63 26.22 2.34
C ALA A 441 0.70 27.44 2.53
N ALA A 442 0.60 28.33 1.54
CA ALA A 442 -0.29 29.50 1.62
C ALA A 442 -1.79 29.11 1.70
N ASP A 443 -2.22 28.08 0.95
CA ASP A 443 -3.59 27.58 1.01
C ASP A 443 -3.90 26.96 2.38
N PHE A 444 -2.94 26.19 2.93
CA PHE A 444 -3.06 25.56 4.24
C PHE A 444 -3.02 26.59 5.39
N TYR A 445 -2.22 27.66 5.26
CA TYR A 445 -2.25 28.79 6.19
C TYR A 445 -3.63 29.47 6.23
N TYR A 446 -4.23 29.68 5.06
CA TYR A 446 -5.58 30.23 4.99
C TYR A 446 -6.61 29.29 5.65
N GLY A 447 -6.47 27.98 5.46
CA GLY A 447 -7.26 26.94 6.14
C GLY A 447 -7.12 26.98 7.66
N GLU A 448 -5.87 27.03 8.16
CA GLU A 448 -5.53 27.17 9.58
C GLU A 448 -6.25 28.37 10.21
N MET A 449 -6.12 29.56 9.60
CA MET A 449 -6.73 30.78 10.13
C MET A 449 -8.26 30.76 10.08
N GLU A 450 -8.86 30.06 9.12
CA GLU A 450 -10.32 29.86 9.12
C GLU A 450 -10.80 28.93 10.23
N MET A 451 -10.06 27.87 10.53
CA MET A 451 -10.36 26.95 11.63
C MET A 451 -10.11 27.61 12.98
N ARG A 452 -9.02 28.35 13.14
CA ARG A 452 -8.74 29.16 14.34
C ARG A 452 -9.87 30.14 14.62
N ARG A 453 -10.34 30.87 13.60
CA ARG A 453 -11.49 31.79 13.75
C ARG A 453 -12.79 31.05 14.10
N ALA A 454 -12.98 29.82 13.62
CA ALA A 454 -14.15 29.01 13.95
C ALA A 454 -14.10 28.46 15.39
N ALA A 455 -12.90 28.18 15.91
CA ALA A 455 -12.67 27.74 17.28
C ALA A 455 -12.60 28.90 18.29
N ALA A 456 -12.24 30.11 17.85
CA ALA A 456 -12.06 31.27 18.73
C ALA A 456 -13.37 31.82 19.31
N HIS A 457 -13.27 32.42 20.51
CA HIS A 457 -14.36 33.08 21.23
C HIS A 457 -14.03 34.54 21.56
N GLY A 458 -15.05 35.36 21.81
CA GLY A 458 -14.90 36.74 22.30
C GLY A 458 -14.03 37.65 21.41
N THR A 459 -13.07 38.33 22.02
CA THR A 459 -12.19 39.34 21.39
C THR A 459 -11.27 38.75 20.33
N GLU A 460 -10.75 37.53 20.52
CA GLU A 460 -9.89 36.86 19.53
C GLU A 460 -10.65 36.64 18.20
N ARG A 461 -11.91 36.18 18.29
CA ARG A 461 -12.74 35.98 17.09
C ARG A 461 -13.01 37.30 16.35
N MET A 462 -13.22 38.39 17.10
CA MET A 462 -13.39 39.73 16.52
C MET A 462 -12.11 40.19 15.80
N LEU A 463 -10.94 40.01 16.42
CA LEU A 463 -9.64 40.36 15.83
C LEU A 463 -9.37 39.56 14.55
N LEU A 464 -9.58 38.24 14.59
CA LEU A 464 -9.41 37.37 13.42
C LEU A 464 -10.40 37.72 12.29
N TRP A 465 -11.62 38.11 12.65
CA TRP A 465 -12.60 38.58 11.67
C TRP A 465 -12.17 39.89 11.01
N LEU A 466 -11.67 40.86 11.78
CA LEU A 466 -11.15 42.12 11.26
C LEU A 466 -9.94 41.88 10.36
N TYR A 467 -8.99 41.04 10.79
CA TYR A 467 -7.82 40.70 9.99
C TYR A 467 -8.19 40.03 8.65
N TRP A 468 -9.18 39.13 8.67
CA TRP A 468 -9.74 38.54 7.45
C TRP A 468 -10.40 39.57 6.52
N LEU A 469 -11.21 40.47 7.09
CA LEU A 469 -11.95 41.47 6.34
C LEU A 469 -10.99 42.40 5.60
N VAL A 470 -10.01 42.91 6.34
CA VAL A 470 -9.03 43.90 5.90
C VAL A 470 -8.05 43.35 4.86
N SER A 471 -7.47 42.16 5.11
CA SER A 471 -6.31 41.69 4.32
C SER A 471 -6.46 40.27 3.79
N GLY A 472 -7.56 39.58 4.12
CA GLY A 472 -7.69 38.15 3.83
C GLY A 472 -6.60 37.31 4.49
N TYR A 473 -6.23 37.65 5.73
CA TYR A 473 -5.11 37.08 6.48
C TYR A 473 -3.73 37.36 5.87
N GLY A 474 -3.53 38.55 5.31
CA GLY A 474 -2.24 38.94 4.71
C GLY A 474 -1.92 38.25 3.38
N LEU A 475 -2.89 37.55 2.78
CA LEU A 475 -2.71 36.82 1.52
C LEU A 475 -3.35 37.52 0.31
N ARG A 476 -4.12 38.60 0.51
CA ARG A 476 -4.86 39.28 -0.58
C ARG A 476 -4.54 40.77 -0.66
N ALA A 477 -3.54 41.11 -1.47
CA ALA A 477 -3.10 42.48 -1.68
C ALA A 477 -4.23 43.44 -2.09
N PHE A 478 -5.09 43.01 -3.02
CA PHE A 478 -6.23 43.83 -3.47
C PHE A 478 -7.20 44.17 -2.32
N ARG A 479 -7.42 43.29 -1.34
CA ARG A 479 -8.28 43.60 -0.19
C ARG A 479 -7.66 44.63 0.73
N ALA A 480 -6.36 44.53 0.98
CA ALA A 480 -5.63 45.52 1.77
C ALA A 480 -5.66 46.90 1.10
N LEU A 481 -5.43 46.96 -0.23
CA LEU A 481 -5.50 48.20 -1.00
C LEU A 481 -6.92 48.78 -1.07
N ALA A 482 -7.94 47.95 -1.30
CA ALA A 482 -9.33 48.40 -1.31
C ALA A 482 -9.75 48.92 0.08
N THR A 483 -9.31 48.25 1.15
CA THR A 483 -9.57 48.70 2.52
C THR A 483 -8.88 50.03 2.81
N LEU A 484 -7.64 50.22 2.33
CA LEU A 484 -6.95 51.49 2.42
C LEU A 484 -7.75 52.61 1.74
N VAL A 485 -8.23 52.40 0.52
CA VAL A 485 -9.06 53.39 -0.21
C VAL A 485 -10.32 53.74 0.57
N VAL A 486 -11.04 52.73 1.09
CA VAL A 486 -12.27 52.94 1.88
C VAL A 486 -11.98 53.69 3.18
N VAL A 487 -10.92 53.33 3.90
CA VAL A 487 -10.52 53.99 5.15
C VAL A 487 -10.10 55.44 4.88
N VAL A 488 -9.33 55.70 3.82
CA VAL A 488 -8.94 57.06 3.44
C VAL A 488 -10.16 57.90 3.06
N ALA A 489 -11.12 57.35 2.30
CA ALA A 489 -12.36 58.03 1.95
C ALA A 489 -13.23 58.34 3.18
N ALA A 490 -13.37 57.38 4.11
CA ALA A 490 -14.12 57.58 5.35
C ALA A 490 -13.47 58.62 6.26
N LEU A 491 -12.14 58.59 6.41
CA LEU A 491 -11.40 59.58 7.19
C LEU A 491 -11.38 60.95 6.49
N ALA A 492 -11.43 61.02 5.17
CA ALA A 492 -11.62 62.26 4.42
C ALA A 492 -12.99 62.89 4.72
N LEU A 493 -14.05 62.08 4.76
CA LEU A 493 -15.38 62.53 5.15
C LEU A 493 -15.41 63.02 6.60
N ALA A 494 -14.72 62.33 7.51
CA ALA A 494 -14.55 62.79 8.90
C ALA A 494 -13.75 64.10 8.96
N MET A 495 -12.71 64.26 8.14
CA MET A 495 -11.93 65.50 8.02
C MET A 495 -12.78 66.67 7.51
N GLN A 496 -13.68 66.43 6.55
CA GLN A 496 -14.58 67.46 6.06
C GLN A 496 -15.46 68.04 7.17
N HIS A 497 -16.02 67.16 8.01
CA HIS A 497 -17.00 67.55 9.04
C HIS A 497 -16.36 68.05 10.34
N ALA A 498 -15.19 67.52 10.72
CA ALA A 498 -14.59 67.79 12.03
C ALA A 498 -13.13 68.25 11.97
N GLY A 499 -12.48 68.23 10.80
CA GLY A 499 -11.03 68.36 10.66
C GLY A 499 -10.49 69.78 10.51
N PHE A 500 -11.27 70.71 9.97
CA PHE A 500 -10.81 72.06 9.61
C PHE A 500 -11.53 73.16 10.40
N PRO A 501 -10.83 74.21 10.85
CA PRO A 501 -11.45 75.38 11.46
C PRO A 501 -12.04 76.28 10.37
N GLY A 502 -13.36 76.53 10.39
CA GLY A 502 -14.04 77.38 9.41
C GLY A 502 -15.09 76.64 8.57
N PRO A 503 -15.57 77.22 7.45
CA PRO A 503 -16.56 76.57 6.58
C PRO A 503 -16.01 75.24 6.03
N HIS A 504 -16.85 74.21 6.02
CA HIS A 504 -16.46 72.86 5.61
C HIS A 504 -15.94 72.87 4.16
N PRO A 505 -14.69 72.45 3.91
CA PRO A 505 -14.15 72.40 2.56
C PRO A 505 -14.90 71.37 1.70
N SER A 506 -14.70 71.43 0.38
CA SER A 506 -15.26 70.42 -0.51
C SER A 506 -14.74 69.02 -0.14
N TYR A 507 -15.54 67.98 -0.37
CA TYR A 507 -15.10 66.60 -0.11
C TYR A 507 -13.82 66.25 -0.90
N LEU A 508 -13.66 66.81 -2.11
CA LEU A 508 -12.46 66.61 -2.92
C LEU A 508 -11.21 67.19 -2.26
N ASP A 509 -11.29 68.37 -1.65
CA ASP A 509 -10.16 68.98 -0.94
C ASP A 509 -9.81 68.20 0.33
N ALA A 510 -10.83 67.73 1.07
CA ALA A 510 -10.63 66.87 2.24
C ALA A 510 -10.02 65.51 1.85
N LEU A 511 -10.41 64.94 0.70
CA LEU A 511 -9.87 63.70 0.16
C LEU A 511 -8.41 63.84 -0.27
N LEU A 512 -8.06 64.92 -0.97
CA LEU A 512 -6.68 65.23 -1.33
C LEU A 512 -5.80 65.42 -0.09
N TYR A 513 -6.30 66.10 0.95
CA TYR A 513 -5.61 66.19 2.24
C TYR A 513 -5.40 64.83 2.90
N ALA A 514 -6.44 63.98 2.91
CA ALA A 514 -6.38 62.65 3.51
C ALA A 514 -5.38 61.74 2.79
N PHE A 515 -5.38 61.76 1.45
CA PHE A 515 -4.41 61.05 0.63
C PHE A 515 -2.98 61.53 0.89
N ARG A 516 -2.74 62.86 0.87
CA ARG A 516 -1.44 63.47 1.21
C ARG A 516 -0.93 62.99 2.56
N SER A 517 -1.82 63.00 3.55
CA SER A 517 -1.51 62.61 4.93
C SER A 517 -1.23 61.12 5.08
N ALA A 518 -1.91 60.25 4.33
CA ALA A 518 -1.73 58.81 4.40
C ALA A 518 -0.42 58.34 3.76
N PHE A 519 0.01 58.98 2.68
CA PHE A 519 1.22 58.59 1.93
C PHE A 519 2.44 59.46 2.19
N ALA A 520 2.33 60.49 3.05
CA ALA A 520 3.39 61.45 3.35
C ALA A 520 4.01 62.11 2.10
N ILE A 521 3.21 62.29 1.05
CA ILE A 521 3.64 62.91 -0.22
C ILE A 521 3.54 64.43 -0.05
N ASP A 522 4.63 65.17 -0.25
CA ASP A 522 4.66 66.62 -0.05
C ASP A 522 4.40 67.37 -1.37
N ILE A 523 3.14 67.42 -1.80
CA ILE A 523 2.71 68.24 -2.93
C ILE A 523 1.98 69.47 -2.37
N LYS A 524 2.53 70.66 -2.61
CA LYS A 524 1.91 71.94 -2.22
C LYS A 524 0.80 72.28 -3.21
N THR A 525 -0.46 72.20 -2.79
CA THR A 525 -1.61 72.76 -3.50
C THR A 525 -2.17 73.94 -2.71
N SER A 526 -2.55 75.02 -3.38
CA SER A 526 -2.98 76.29 -2.77
C SER A 526 -4.38 76.26 -2.14
N THR A 527 -5.11 75.15 -2.26
CA THR A 527 -6.55 75.08 -1.95
C THR A 527 -6.88 74.41 -0.61
N VAL A 528 -5.90 73.93 0.14
CA VAL A 528 -6.14 73.12 1.36
C VAL A 528 -5.61 73.82 2.61
N PRO A 529 -6.45 74.09 3.63
CA PRO A 529 -6.02 74.76 4.87
C PRO A 529 -4.95 73.97 5.62
N GLU A 530 -3.86 74.64 6.03
CA GLU A 530 -2.78 74.00 6.82
C GLU A 530 -3.14 73.83 8.30
N ALA A 531 -4.06 74.66 8.81
CA ALA A 531 -4.56 74.58 10.18
C ALA A 531 -5.67 73.53 10.28
N VAL A 532 -5.50 72.57 11.20
CA VAL A 532 -6.50 71.55 11.54
C VAL A 532 -6.97 71.69 12.98
N THR A 533 -8.21 71.32 13.25
CA THR A 533 -8.76 71.28 14.62
C THR A 533 -8.09 70.17 15.45
N ARG A 534 -8.35 70.11 16.77
CA ARG A 534 -7.90 68.99 17.62
C ARG A 534 -8.37 67.64 17.09
N TRP A 535 -9.62 67.55 16.63
CA TRP A 535 -10.16 66.34 15.99
C TRP A 535 -9.48 66.05 14.64
N GLY A 536 -9.16 67.09 13.87
CA GLY A 536 -8.37 66.97 12.64
C GLY A 536 -6.96 66.44 12.89
N GLN A 537 -6.29 66.83 13.98
CA GLN A 537 -5.00 66.26 14.37
C GLN A 537 -5.09 64.75 14.65
N VAL A 538 -6.14 64.31 15.37
CA VAL A 538 -6.37 62.88 15.65
C VAL A 538 -6.59 62.10 14.36
N ILE A 539 -7.42 62.61 13.44
CA ILE A 539 -7.69 61.97 12.14
C ILE A 539 -6.42 61.94 11.27
N ARG A 540 -5.60 62.99 11.31
CA ARG A 540 -4.31 63.05 10.60
C ARG A 540 -3.33 62.00 11.10
N ILE A 541 -3.26 61.77 12.42
CA ILE A 541 -2.45 60.70 13.01
C ILE A 541 -2.96 59.34 12.55
N ALA A 542 -4.28 59.11 12.56
CA ALA A 542 -4.88 57.87 12.09
C ALA A 542 -4.57 57.57 10.62
N LEU A 543 -4.64 58.58 9.74
CA LEU A 543 -4.27 58.48 8.33
C LEU A 543 -2.80 58.07 8.14
N ARG A 544 -1.89 58.68 8.91
CA ARG A 544 -0.43 58.39 8.87
C ARG A 544 -0.07 56.98 9.35
N ILE A 545 -0.91 56.38 10.18
CA ILE A 545 -0.73 54.98 10.61
C ILE A 545 -1.35 54.03 9.58
N ALA A 546 -2.56 54.34 9.11
CA ALA A 546 -3.32 53.49 8.19
C ALA A 546 -2.60 53.29 6.85
N GLY A 547 -2.01 54.35 6.27
CA GLY A 547 -1.31 54.29 4.98
C GLY A 547 -0.19 53.24 4.95
N PRO A 548 0.89 53.42 5.72
CA PRO A 548 1.99 52.46 5.79
C PRO A 548 1.55 51.05 6.20
N LEU A 549 0.60 50.92 7.12
CA LEU A 549 0.10 49.62 7.57
C LEU A 549 -0.53 48.81 6.43
N PHE A 550 -1.47 49.40 5.68
CA PHE A 550 -2.14 48.69 4.59
C PHE A 550 -1.23 48.46 3.38
N ILE A 551 -0.30 49.38 3.10
CA ILE A 551 0.75 49.17 2.09
C ILE A 551 1.65 48.01 2.51
N GLY A 552 2.07 47.95 3.77
CA GLY A 552 2.86 46.84 4.31
C GLY A 552 2.14 45.50 4.20
N LEU A 553 0.85 45.44 4.52
CA LEU A 553 0.01 44.25 4.34
C LEU A 553 -0.13 43.85 2.86
N ALA A 554 -0.26 44.82 1.96
CA ALA A 554 -0.31 44.57 0.52
C ALA A 554 1.03 44.04 0.00
N ALA A 555 2.15 44.62 0.43
CA ALA A 555 3.50 44.19 0.07
C ALA A 555 3.80 42.77 0.57
N LEU A 556 3.40 42.43 1.81
CA LEU A 556 3.51 41.07 2.35
C LEU A 556 2.71 40.07 1.51
N ALA A 557 1.48 40.42 1.14
CA ALA A 557 0.64 39.59 0.29
C ALA A 557 1.22 39.38 -1.12
N ILE A 558 1.84 40.42 -1.70
CA ILE A 558 2.52 40.33 -2.99
C ILE A 558 3.76 39.44 -2.88
N ARG A 559 4.60 39.63 -1.85
CA ARG A 559 5.78 38.79 -1.60
C ARG A 559 5.41 37.30 -1.52
N ASN A 560 4.36 36.98 -0.78
CA ASN A 560 3.88 35.60 -0.64
C ASN A 560 3.30 35.04 -1.95
N ARG A 561 2.87 35.90 -2.88
CA ARG A 561 2.41 35.49 -4.22
C ARG A 561 3.57 35.34 -5.22
N VAL A 562 4.63 36.12 -5.10
CA VAL A 562 5.82 36.06 -5.97
C VAL A 562 6.72 34.88 -5.60
N LYS A 563 6.71 34.47 -4.33
CA LYS A 563 7.34 33.22 -3.87
C LYS A 563 6.64 31.94 -4.37
N ARG A 564 5.51 32.05 -5.08
CA ARG A 564 4.76 30.90 -5.58
C ARG A 564 5.40 30.28 -6.81
#